data_AF-A0A955RDP1-F1
#
_entry.id   AF-A0A955RDP1-F1
#
_cell.length_a   1.000
_cell.length_b   1.000
_cell.length_c   1.000
_cell.angle_alpha   90.00
_cell.angle_beta   90.00
_cell.angle_gamma   90.00
#
_symmetry.space_group_name_H-M   'P 1'
#
loop_
_entity.id
_entity.type
_entity.pdbx_description
1 polymer ?
#
loop_
_entity_poly.entity_id
_entity_poly.type
_entity_poly.pdbx_seq_one_letter_code
_entity_poly.pdbx_strand_id
1 'polypeptide(L)'
;MGSTATTCAYCGASNVLVARDDTPMVEGPKASVPVDEAERISRLRRQTGRPLQTPASLEGLLPNGRLEPWKVEEVFAVWQATREEVRTTGAFDAAERLLFLTMVLSDHHAKTDQLRQRAMFESALVVLKLPRHRQIVRGYLSRAATREGDLEAAEGWIAPCDRASDDLDTDTAWRLSRAYLDTARGEWAAVLEVLGRAEAMPITDAAAPMAELLRANALERSGDAGAAEALLRAAMGRGAMVRASLEVIRERHREQDWCPRSYPAAEAAYTAKAAKAAGAGTGGIGGVFYWTGMAMNAVSVLTLLGLVVTGAVALVVAVVPVVVHVNRSVASTLGAVAGVTGTVAFTLAMVLPTTLPMGLIFWLLGRGLRNSAKRAERLRLHGRRGTAQVLGWSSTGVTINDVPQMSIQLRVELPDAEPYEAEATMLLPSHELAALRGATVPVRVSPDDRNQVLIETD
;
A
#
# COMPACT_ATOMS: atom_id res chain seq x y z
N MET A 1 9.21 -35.23 -36.07
CA MET A 1 9.18 -34.97 -34.61
C MET A 1 8.80 -36.27 -33.92
N GLY A 2 9.66 -36.80 -33.04
CA GLY A 2 9.34 -38.03 -32.31
C GLY A 2 8.24 -37.77 -31.29
N SER A 3 7.24 -38.65 -31.22
CA SER A 3 6.24 -38.64 -30.15
C SER A 3 6.53 -39.77 -29.17
N THR A 4 6.47 -39.50 -27.87
CA THR A 4 6.68 -40.51 -26.83
C THR A 4 5.33 -40.83 -26.19
N ALA A 5 4.91 -42.09 -26.23
CA ALA A 5 3.70 -42.51 -25.51
C ALA A 5 4.04 -42.78 -24.03
N THR A 6 3.20 -42.30 -23.12
CA THR A 6 3.28 -42.60 -21.69
C THR A 6 1.90 -42.94 -21.15
N THR A 7 1.81 -43.90 -20.25
CA THR A 7 0.54 -44.31 -19.63
C THR A 7 0.40 -43.64 -18.28
N CYS A 8 -0.72 -42.95 -18.05
CA CYS A 8 -1.04 -42.36 -16.76
C CYS A 8 -1.11 -43.46 -15.69
N ALA A 9 -0.27 -43.38 -14.67
CA ALA A 9 -0.21 -44.38 -13.61
C ALA A 9 -1.51 -44.46 -12.78
N TYR A 10 -2.32 -43.40 -12.76
CA TYR A 10 -3.56 -43.35 -11.99
C TYR A 10 -4.76 -43.97 -12.72
N CYS A 11 -5.02 -43.57 -13.97
CA CYS A 11 -6.21 -44.00 -14.72
C CYS A 11 -5.92 -44.93 -15.91
N GLY A 12 -4.65 -45.22 -16.21
CA GLY A 12 -4.27 -46.06 -17.35
C GLY A 12 -4.42 -45.40 -18.73
N ALA A 13 -4.78 -44.11 -18.79
CA ALA A 13 -4.89 -43.40 -20.07
C ALA A 13 -3.53 -43.30 -20.78
N SER A 14 -3.48 -43.70 -22.05
CA SER A 14 -2.30 -43.53 -22.90
C SER A 14 -2.24 -42.09 -23.40
N ASN A 15 -1.16 -41.39 -23.10
CA ASN A 15 -0.90 -40.01 -23.50
C ASN A 15 0.24 -40.01 -24.50
N VAL A 16 0.03 -39.40 -25.67
CA VAL A 16 1.07 -39.20 -26.67
C VAL A 16 1.68 -37.82 -26.44
N LEU A 17 2.91 -37.78 -25.95
CA LEU A 17 3.68 -36.55 -25.78
C LEU A 17 4.26 -36.17 -27.13
N VAL A 18 3.83 -35.02 -27.64
CA VAL A 18 4.39 -34.42 -28.86
C VAL A 18 5.51 -33.46 -28.45
N ALA A 19 6.61 -33.47 -29.20
CA ALA A 19 7.67 -32.49 -29.01
C ALA A 19 7.09 -31.07 -29.07
N ARG A 20 7.52 -30.21 -28.15
CA ARG A 20 7.11 -28.80 -28.12
C ARG A 20 7.48 -28.13 -29.44
N ASP A 21 6.57 -27.31 -29.96
CA ASP A 21 6.84 -26.47 -31.12
C ASP A 21 7.73 -25.29 -30.71
N ASP A 22 9.03 -25.46 -30.90
CA ASP A 22 10.09 -24.47 -30.62
C ASP A 22 10.48 -23.64 -31.85
N THR A 23 9.61 -23.60 -32.86
CA THR A 23 9.78 -22.68 -33.99
C THR A 23 9.81 -21.24 -33.49
N PRO A 24 10.83 -20.42 -33.85
CA PRO A 24 10.88 -19.02 -33.47
C PRO A 24 9.64 -18.26 -33.93
N MET A 25 9.10 -17.42 -33.06
CA MET A 25 7.79 -16.81 -33.26
C MET A 25 7.80 -15.66 -34.28
N VAL A 26 9.00 -15.21 -34.67
CA VAL A 26 9.23 -14.12 -35.62
C VAL A 26 9.59 -14.66 -37.02
N GLU A 27 9.73 -15.98 -37.19
CA GLU A 27 10.10 -16.56 -38.49
C GLU A 27 8.89 -16.57 -39.45
N GLY A 28 8.84 -15.59 -40.34
CA GLY A 28 7.90 -15.52 -41.44
C GLY A 28 8.14 -14.30 -42.34
N PRO A 29 7.47 -14.21 -43.52
CA PRO A 29 7.59 -13.06 -44.43
C PRO A 29 7.13 -11.72 -43.83
N LYS A 30 6.58 -11.75 -42.60
CA LYS A 30 6.17 -10.60 -41.79
C LYS A 30 7.06 -10.40 -40.56
N ALA A 31 8.31 -10.89 -40.57
CA ALA A 31 9.31 -10.40 -39.62
C ALA A 31 9.25 -8.88 -39.65
N SER A 32 8.98 -8.25 -38.50
CA SER A 32 8.79 -6.81 -38.42
C SER A 32 10.00 -6.14 -39.06
N VAL A 33 9.74 -5.16 -39.93
CA VAL A 33 10.82 -4.29 -40.43
C VAL A 33 11.58 -3.79 -39.21
N PRO A 34 12.91 -3.90 -39.15
CA PRO A 34 13.68 -3.46 -38.00
C PRO A 34 13.27 -2.03 -37.63
N VAL A 35 12.60 -1.89 -36.49
CA VAL A 35 12.22 -0.58 -35.96
C VAL A 35 13.42 -0.10 -35.15
N ASP A 36 13.81 1.16 -35.33
CA ASP A 36 14.80 1.79 -34.47
C ASP A 36 14.39 1.65 -33.00
N GLU A 37 15.35 1.34 -32.12
CA GLU A 37 15.07 1.02 -30.72
C GLU A 37 14.41 2.20 -29.99
N ALA A 38 14.78 3.45 -30.29
CA ALA A 38 14.17 4.60 -29.67
C ALA A 38 12.71 4.77 -30.12
N GLU A 39 12.43 4.54 -31.40
CA GLU A 39 11.05 4.50 -31.90
C GLU A 39 10.25 3.35 -31.27
N ARG A 40 10.82 2.15 -31.16
CA ARG A 40 10.18 1.00 -30.50
C ARG A 40 9.81 1.32 -29.06
N ILE A 41 10.74 1.86 -28.27
CA ILE A 41 10.48 2.30 -26.88
C ILE A 41 9.39 3.38 -26.83
N SER A 42 9.37 4.32 -27.78
CA SER A 42 8.31 5.31 -27.91
C SER A 42 6.93 4.66 -28.14
N ARG A 43 6.84 3.60 -28.95
CA ARG A 43 5.59 2.84 -29.15
C ARG A 43 5.14 2.14 -27.88
N LEU A 44 6.07 1.52 -27.16
CA LEU A 44 5.78 0.85 -25.89
C LEU A 44 5.25 1.83 -24.83
N ARG A 45 5.84 3.03 -24.72
CA ARG A 45 5.34 4.08 -23.81
C ARG A 45 3.92 4.51 -24.12
N ARG A 46 3.49 4.53 -25.38
CA ARG A 46 2.10 4.88 -25.74
C ARG A 46 1.06 3.83 -25.29
N GLN A 47 1.51 2.64 -24.90
CA GLN A 47 0.67 1.54 -24.44
C GLN A 47 0.56 1.46 -22.91
N THR A 48 1.43 2.15 -22.16
CA THR A 48 1.40 2.16 -20.68
C THR A 48 0.11 2.80 -20.15
N GLY A 49 -0.32 2.43 -18.94
CA GLY A 49 -1.54 2.94 -18.32
C GLY A 49 -2.83 2.32 -18.84
N ARG A 50 -2.74 1.33 -19.74
CA ARG A 50 -3.91 0.57 -20.22
C ARG A 50 -4.09 -0.68 -19.35
N PRO A 51 -5.12 -0.75 -18.50
CA PRO A 51 -5.39 -1.97 -17.75
C PRO A 51 -5.79 -3.09 -18.71
N LEU A 52 -5.47 -4.33 -18.34
CA LEU A 52 -5.99 -5.51 -19.04
C LEU A 52 -7.52 -5.47 -18.96
N GLN A 53 -8.19 -5.29 -20.10
CA GLN A 53 -9.64 -5.21 -20.14
C GLN A 53 -10.24 -6.60 -20.04
N THR A 54 -11.21 -6.77 -19.14
CA THR A 54 -12.04 -7.98 -19.09
C THR A 54 -12.83 -8.09 -20.40
N PRO A 55 -12.73 -9.19 -21.15
CA PRO A 55 -13.59 -9.42 -22.31
C PRO A 55 -15.07 -9.29 -21.91
N ALA A 56 -15.88 -8.59 -22.70
CA ALA A 56 -17.29 -8.32 -22.38
C ALA A 56 -18.09 -9.59 -22.06
N SER A 57 -17.76 -10.71 -22.71
CA SER A 57 -18.38 -12.02 -22.45
C SER A 57 -18.10 -12.61 -21.05
N LEU A 58 -17.19 -12.02 -20.28
CA LEU A 58 -16.80 -12.47 -18.94
C LEU A 58 -17.25 -11.54 -17.80
N GLU A 59 -17.86 -10.40 -18.09
CA GLU A 59 -18.25 -9.42 -17.06
C GLU A 59 -19.19 -10.03 -16.00
N GLY A 60 -20.11 -10.89 -16.40
CA GLY A 60 -21.01 -11.60 -15.48
C GLY A 60 -20.35 -12.71 -14.65
N LEU A 61 -19.16 -13.18 -15.06
CA LEU A 61 -18.41 -14.24 -14.38
C LEU A 61 -17.41 -13.71 -13.37
N LEU A 62 -16.94 -12.47 -13.58
CA LEU A 62 -15.87 -11.85 -12.79
C LEU A 62 -16.35 -10.51 -12.26
N PRO A 63 -17.16 -10.51 -11.18
CA PRO A 63 -17.63 -9.27 -10.58
C PRO A 63 -16.42 -8.42 -10.18
N ASN A 64 -16.41 -7.15 -10.59
CA ASN A 64 -15.31 -6.21 -10.38
C ASN A 64 -13.96 -6.67 -10.98
N GLY A 65 -13.97 -7.55 -11.99
CA GLY A 65 -12.76 -8.05 -12.65
C GLY A 65 -11.93 -9.02 -11.79
N ARG A 66 -12.52 -9.59 -10.73
CA ARG A 66 -11.83 -10.53 -9.84
C ARG A 66 -12.52 -11.89 -9.84
N LEU A 67 -11.73 -12.95 -9.62
CA LEU A 67 -12.25 -14.30 -9.44
C LEU A 67 -12.64 -14.52 -7.99
N GLU A 68 -13.94 -14.59 -7.76
CA GLU A 68 -14.48 -14.96 -6.45
C GLU A 68 -14.32 -16.46 -6.18
N PRO A 69 -14.04 -16.88 -4.94
CA PRO A 69 -13.81 -18.30 -4.60
C PRO A 69 -14.96 -19.23 -5.01
N TRP A 70 -16.20 -18.76 -4.95
CA TRP A 70 -17.39 -19.53 -5.30
C TRP A 70 -17.66 -19.63 -6.81
N LYS A 71 -16.96 -18.85 -7.65
CA LYS A 71 -17.06 -18.87 -9.11
C LYS A 71 -16.01 -19.76 -9.80
N VAL A 72 -15.04 -20.30 -9.06
CA VAL A 72 -13.87 -21.00 -9.63
C VAL A 72 -14.26 -22.13 -10.59
N GLU A 73 -15.19 -23.00 -10.19
CA GLU A 73 -15.61 -24.13 -11.02
C GLU A 73 -16.36 -23.68 -12.29
N GLU A 74 -17.18 -22.64 -12.20
CA GLU A 74 -17.89 -22.06 -13.34
C GLU A 74 -16.92 -21.42 -14.33
N VAL A 75 -15.96 -20.62 -13.83
CA VAL A 75 -14.90 -20.02 -14.66
C VAL A 75 -14.02 -21.09 -15.30
N PHE A 76 -13.72 -22.18 -14.59
CA PHE A 76 -12.97 -23.30 -15.15
C PHE A 76 -13.73 -24.03 -16.26
N ALA A 77 -15.05 -24.23 -16.12
CA ALA A 77 -15.88 -24.79 -17.18
C ALA A 77 -15.87 -23.90 -18.44
N VAL A 78 -15.99 -22.59 -18.27
CA VAL A 78 -15.91 -21.61 -19.37
C VAL A 78 -14.52 -21.59 -20.02
N TRP A 79 -13.45 -21.75 -19.23
CA TRP A 79 -12.09 -21.89 -19.75
C TRP A 79 -11.93 -23.14 -20.63
N GLN A 80 -12.45 -24.29 -20.20
CA GLN A 80 -12.42 -25.53 -21.00
C GLN A 80 -13.19 -25.37 -22.31
N ALA A 81 -14.40 -24.81 -22.26
CA ALA A 81 -15.23 -24.56 -23.43
C ALA A 81 -14.55 -23.60 -24.42
N THR A 82 -13.96 -22.52 -23.91
CA THR A 82 -13.22 -21.56 -24.75
C THR A 82 -11.97 -22.20 -25.37
N ARG A 83 -11.27 -23.07 -24.64
CA ARG A 83 -10.11 -23.81 -25.18
C ARG A 83 -10.52 -24.74 -26.32
N GLU A 84 -11.64 -25.44 -26.17
CA GLU A 84 -12.23 -26.29 -27.21
C GLU A 84 -12.54 -25.46 -28.45
N GLU A 85 -13.21 -24.32 -28.29
CA GLU A 85 -13.55 -23.38 -29.35
C GLU A 85 -12.31 -22.84 -30.08
N VAL A 86 -11.28 -22.37 -29.38
CA VAL A 86 -10.04 -21.89 -30.01
C VAL A 86 -9.39 -22.99 -30.86
N ARG A 87 -9.44 -24.24 -30.39
CA ARG A 87 -8.88 -25.37 -31.13
C ARG A 87 -9.69 -25.71 -32.38
N THR A 88 -11.02 -25.57 -32.36
CA THR A 88 -11.86 -25.88 -33.53
C THR A 88 -11.91 -24.73 -34.52
N THR A 89 -12.03 -23.49 -34.06
CA THR A 89 -12.30 -22.33 -34.91
C THR A 89 -11.07 -21.47 -35.19
N GLY A 90 -10.09 -21.45 -34.27
CA GLY A 90 -9.00 -20.50 -34.29
C GLY A 90 -9.44 -19.04 -34.11
N ALA A 91 -10.65 -18.78 -33.63
CA ALA A 91 -11.20 -17.44 -33.50
C ALA A 91 -10.38 -16.56 -32.55
N PHE A 92 -10.17 -15.31 -32.97
CA PHE A 92 -9.30 -14.36 -32.29
C PHE A 92 -9.83 -13.95 -30.91
N ASP A 93 -11.12 -13.63 -30.84
CA ASP A 93 -11.84 -13.26 -29.62
C ASP A 93 -11.87 -14.41 -28.60
N ALA A 94 -12.08 -15.64 -29.07
CA ALA A 94 -11.98 -16.83 -28.23
C ALA A 94 -10.54 -17.01 -27.69
N ALA A 95 -9.51 -16.70 -28.48
CA ALA A 95 -8.12 -16.78 -28.04
C ALA A 95 -7.76 -15.71 -27.00
N GLU A 96 -8.28 -14.49 -27.13
CA GLU A 96 -8.16 -13.44 -26.11
C GLU A 96 -8.87 -13.85 -24.81
N ARG A 97 -10.11 -14.35 -24.91
CA ARG A 97 -10.87 -14.88 -23.78
C ARG A 97 -10.12 -16.02 -23.09
N LEU A 98 -9.55 -16.96 -23.84
CA LEU A 98 -8.78 -18.07 -23.30
C LEU A 98 -7.55 -17.57 -22.54
N LEU A 99 -6.77 -16.65 -23.11
CA LEU A 99 -5.59 -16.09 -22.45
C LEU A 99 -5.99 -15.42 -21.14
N PHE A 100 -7.01 -14.57 -21.17
CA PHE A 100 -7.51 -13.86 -19.99
C PHE A 100 -7.96 -14.83 -18.88
N LEU A 101 -8.80 -15.82 -19.22
CA LEU A 101 -9.25 -16.84 -18.26
C LEU A 101 -8.09 -17.66 -17.69
N THR A 102 -7.09 -17.98 -18.52
CA THR A 102 -5.87 -18.68 -18.08
C THR A 102 -5.14 -17.87 -17.02
N MET A 103 -4.97 -16.56 -17.25
CA MET A 103 -4.30 -15.66 -16.31
C MET A 103 -5.04 -15.56 -14.97
N VAL A 104 -6.36 -15.38 -15.02
CA VAL A 104 -7.22 -15.27 -13.82
C VAL A 104 -7.20 -16.55 -12.99
N LEU A 105 -7.41 -17.70 -13.61
CA LEU A 105 -7.37 -19.00 -12.92
C LEU A 105 -5.96 -19.32 -12.43
N SER A 106 -4.92 -18.93 -13.18
CA SER A 106 -3.54 -19.14 -12.77
C SER A 106 -3.17 -18.37 -11.50
N ASP A 107 -3.70 -17.16 -11.29
CA ASP A 107 -3.44 -16.38 -10.08
C ASP A 107 -4.10 -17.04 -8.85
N HIS A 108 -5.31 -17.57 -9.03
CA HIS A 108 -6.01 -18.34 -8.00
C HIS A 108 -5.20 -19.59 -7.58
N HIS A 109 -4.72 -20.37 -8.56
CA HIS A 109 -3.95 -21.59 -8.29
C HIS A 109 -2.49 -21.32 -7.86
N ALA A 110 -1.94 -20.14 -8.11
CA ALA A 110 -0.56 -19.80 -7.74
C ALA A 110 -0.26 -19.98 -6.24
N LYS A 111 -1.28 -19.93 -5.38
CA LYS A 111 -1.15 -20.06 -3.93
C LYS A 111 -1.31 -21.48 -3.41
N THR A 112 -2.01 -22.35 -4.16
CA THR A 112 -2.48 -23.64 -3.64
C THR A 112 -1.97 -24.83 -4.46
N ASP A 113 -1.81 -24.67 -5.77
CA ASP A 113 -1.51 -25.77 -6.68
C ASP A 113 -0.70 -25.27 -7.91
N GLN A 114 0.62 -25.22 -7.73
CA GLN A 114 1.54 -24.77 -8.79
C GLN A 114 1.55 -25.72 -10.00
N LEU A 115 1.33 -27.01 -9.78
CA LEU A 115 1.29 -28.00 -10.85
C LEU A 115 0.08 -27.78 -11.74
N ARG A 116 -1.11 -27.55 -11.15
CA ARG A 116 -2.32 -27.19 -11.89
C ARG A 116 -2.15 -25.86 -12.62
N GLN A 117 -1.54 -24.86 -11.98
CA GLN A 117 -1.22 -23.58 -12.61
C GLN A 117 -0.40 -23.80 -13.90
N ARG A 118 0.67 -24.59 -13.83
CA ARG A 118 1.53 -24.90 -14.97
C ARG A 118 0.76 -25.65 -16.06
N ALA A 119 0.02 -26.69 -15.69
CA ALA A 119 -0.77 -27.50 -16.63
C ALA A 119 -1.79 -26.65 -17.42
N MET A 120 -2.36 -25.62 -16.80
CA MET A 120 -3.27 -24.70 -17.48
C MET A 120 -2.57 -23.87 -18.57
N PHE A 121 -1.40 -23.33 -18.27
CA PHE A 121 -0.61 -22.59 -19.26
C PHE A 121 -0.16 -23.50 -20.41
N GLU A 122 0.33 -24.70 -20.13
CA GLU A 122 0.71 -25.67 -21.16
C GLU A 122 -0.50 -26.04 -22.04
N SER A 123 -1.65 -26.30 -21.43
CA SER A 123 -2.90 -26.60 -22.15
C SER A 123 -3.37 -25.46 -23.05
N ALA A 124 -3.26 -24.22 -22.58
CA ALA A 124 -3.61 -23.04 -23.38
C ALA A 124 -2.62 -22.86 -24.55
N LEU A 125 -1.32 -23.06 -24.30
CA LEU A 125 -0.27 -22.89 -25.32
C LEU A 125 -0.47 -23.80 -26.54
N VAL A 126 -0.96 -25.02 -26.33
CA VAL A 126 -1.23 -25.99 -27.40
C VAL A 126 -2.22 -25.45 -28.44
N VAL A 127 -3.24 -24.70 -28.01
CA VAL A 127 -4.32 -24.24 -28.88
C VAL A 127 -4.11 -22.82 -29.39
N LEU A 128 -3.40 -21.97 -28.63
CA LEU A 128 -3.12 -20.59 -29.01
C LEU A 128 -2.25 -20.50 -30.27
N LYS A 129 -2.74 -19.77 -31.28
CA LYS A 129 -2.06 -19.58 -32.58
C LYS A 129 -1.36 -18.24 -32.71
N LEU A 130 -1.87 -17.19 -32.06
CA LEU A 130 -1.29 -15.85 -32.18
C LEU A 130 0.06 -15.80 -31.45
N PRO A 131 1.12 -15.28 -32.11
CA PRO A 131 2.43 -15.12 -31.49
C PRO A 131 2.35 -14.39 -30.15
N ARG A 132 1.65 -13.25 -30.08
CA ARG A 132 1.57 -12.49 -28.82
C ARG A 132 1.05 -13.30 -27.63
N HIS A 133 0.00 -14.11 -27.80
CA HIS A 133 -0.56 -14.91 -26.71
C HIS A 133 0.38 -16.04 -26.31
N ARG A 134 1.01 -16.71 -27.29
CA ARG A 134 1.99 -17.77 -27.06
C ARG A 134 3.20 -17.25 -26.29
N GLN A 135 3.67 -16.03 -26.57
CA GLN A 135 4.83 -15.41 -25.92
C GLN A 135 4.53 -15.09 -24.46
N ILE A 136 3.36 -14.53 -24.17
CA ILE A 136 2.91 -14.28 -22.80
C ILE A 136 2.89 -15.59 -22.01
N VAL A 137 2.25 -16.64 -22.54
CA VAL A 137 2.16 -17.95 -21.89
C VAL A 137 3.54 -18.61 -21.70
N ARG A 138 4.41 -18.56 -22.71
CA ARG A 138 5.80 -19.03 -22.61
C ARG A 138 6.59 -18.28 -21.54
N GLY A 139 6.38 -16.97 -21.41
CA GLY A 139 6.96 -16.18 -20.33
C GLY A 139 6.56 -16.70 -18.95
N TYR A 140 5.28 -17.03 -18.73
CA TYR A 140 4.81 -17.64 -17.48
C TYR A 140 5.44 -19.01 -17.21
N LEU A 141 5.49 -19.88 -18.22
CA LEU A 141 6.09 -21.21 -18.11
C LEU A 141 7.58 -21.16 -17.80
N SER A 142 8.30 -20.19 -18.38
CA SER A 142 9.71 -19.95 -18.07
C SER A 142 9.94 -19.56 -16.61
N ARG A 143 9.12 -18.65 -16.06
CA ARG A 143 9.20 -18.28 -14.64
C ARG A 143 8.79 -19.42 -13.72
N ALA A 144 7.85 -20.27 -14.12
CA ALA A 144 7.48 -21.47 -13.38
C ALA A 144 8.65 -22.47 -13.33
N ALA A 145 9.24 -22.80 -14.47
CA ALA A 145 10.42 -23.68 -14.54
C ALA A 145 11.61 -23.11 -13.74
N THR A 146 11.82 -21.79 -13.79
CA THR A 146 12.87 -21.14 -12.99
C THR A 146 12.65 -21.32 -11.48
N ARG A 147 11.39 -21.20 -11.00
CA ARG A 147 11.07 -21.46 -9.58
C ARG A 147 11.33 -22.91 -9.16
N GLU A 148 11.12 -23.85 -10.07
CA GLU A 148 11.40 -25.27 -9.84
C GLU A 148 12.92 -25.60 -9.93
N GLY A 149 13.76 -24.62 -10.27
CA GLY A 149 15.20 -24.81 -10.45
C GLY A 149 15.61 -25.38 -11.82
N ASP A 150 14.64 -25.62 -12.72
CA ASP A 150 14.90 -26.11 -14.07
C ASP A 150 15.22 -24.94 -15.03
N LEU A 151 16.47 -24.46 -14.93
CA LEU A 151 16.95 -23.31 -15.68
C LEU A 151 17.11 -23.59 -17.18
N GLU A 152 17.25 -24.86 -17.57
CA GLU A 152 17.34 -25.28 -18.97
C GLU A 152 15.96 -25.24 -19.62
N ALA A 153 14.94 -25.82 -18.99
CA ALA A 153 13.58 -25.72 -19.49
C ALA A 153 13.09 -24.26 -19.50
N ALA A 154 13.47 -23.47 -18.48
CA ALA A 154 13.16 -22.04 -18.42
C ALA A 154 13.71 -21.27 -19.64
N GLU A 155 14.96 -21.53 -20.02
CA GLU A 155 15.57 -20.97 -21.24
C GLU A 155 14.82 -21.44 -22.50
N GLY A 156 14.54 -22.74 -22.61
CA GLY A 156 13.82 -23.31 -23.74
C GLY A 156 12.41 -22.73 -23.94
N TRP A 157 11.74 -22.31 -22.86
CA TRP A 157 10.44 -21.65 -22.96
C TRP A 157 10.52 -20.28 -23.64
N ILE A 158 11.53 -19.46 -23.32
CA ILE A 158 11.69 -18.09 -23.86
C ILE A 158 12.56 -18.00 -25.12
N ALA A 159 13.32 -19.04 -25.46
CA ALA A 159 14.17 -19.07 -26.64
C ALA A 159 13.46 -18.68 -27.95
N PRO A 160 12.22 -19.15 -28.24
CA PRO A 160 11.52 -18.77 -29.49
C PRO A 160 10.78 -17.43 -29.41
N CYS A 161 10.72 -16.77 -28.25
CA CYS A 161 10.01 -15.49 -28.09
C CYS A 161 10.72 -14.33 -28.80
N ASP A 162 9.94 -13.34 -29.22
CA ASP A 162 10.46 -12.09 -29.77
C ASP A 162 11.05 -11.22 -28.65
N ARG A 163 12.36 -10.95 -28.72
CA ARG A 163 13.08 -10.11 -27.75
C ARG A 163 12.86 -8.61 -27.97
N ALA A 164 12.36 -8.23 -29.14
CA ALA A 164 12.21 -6.85 -29.58
C ALA A 164 10.76 -6.55 -30.03
N SER A 165 9.78 -7.16 -29.35
CA SER A 165 8.36 -6.87 -29.62
C SER A 165 8.05 -5.38 -29.46
N ASP A 166 7.17 -4.85 -30.30
CA ASP A 166 6.61 -3.51 -30.19
C ASP A 166 5.23 -3.49 -29.48
N ASP A 167 4.79 -4.64 -28.98
CA ASP A 167 3.63 -4.82 -28.11
C ASP A 167 4.08 -4.93 -26.64
N LEU A 168 3.51 -4.10 -25.78
CA LEU A 168 3.98 -3.92 -24.40
C LEU A 168 3.80 -5.16 -23.53
N ASP A 169 2.71 -5.91 -23.70
CA ASP A 169 2.46 -7.12 -22.91
C ASP A 169 3.48 -8.20 -23.24
N THR A 170 3.80 -8.39 -24.51
CA THR A 170 4.76 -9.39 -24.97
C THR A 170 6.21 -9.01 -24.69
N ASP A 171 6.61 -7.75 -24.87
CA ASP A 171 7.93 -7.25 -24.47
C ASP A 171 8.12 -7.38 -22.95
N THR A 172 7.12 -6.97 -22.16
CA THR A 172 7.12 -7.14 -20.70
C THR A 172 7.24 -8.61 -20.31
N ALA A 173 6.46 -9.50 -20.93
CA ALA A 173 6.51 -10.93 -20.62
C ALA A 173 7.89 -11.54 -20.87
N TRP A 174 8.54 -11.17 -21.99
CA TRP A 174 9.90 -11.64 -22.29
C TRP A 174 10.93 -11.08 -21.31
N ARG A 175 10.96 -9.75 -21.13
CA ARG A 175 11.93 -9.07 -20.24
C ARG A 175 11.85 -9.59 -18.82
N LEU A 176 10.63 -9.72 -18.30
CA LEU A 176 10.42 -10.18 -16.94
C LEU A 176 10.88 -11.62 -16.77
N SER A 177 10.62 -12.49 -17.75
CA SER A 177 11.08 -13.89 -17.69
C SER A 177 12.60 -14.02 -17.83
N ARG A 178 13.22 -13.26 -18.74
CA ARG A 178 14.67 -13.22 -18.88
C ARG A 178 15.33 -12.72 -17.59
N ALA A 179 14.87 -11.59 -17.05
CA ALA A 179 15.40 -11.04 -15.80
C ALA A 179 15.18 -11.97 -14.58
N TYR A 180 14.06 -12.69 -14.54
CA TYR A 180 13.79 -13.67 -13.50
C TYR A 180 14.75 -14.87 -13.60
N LEU A 181 15.03 -15.35 -14.81
CA LEU A 181 16.01 -16.40 -15.08
C LEU A 181 17.46 -15.96 -14.77
N ASP A 182 17.83 -14.75 -15.19
CA ASP A 182 19.15 -14.14 -14.87
C ASP A 182 19.34 -13.97 -13.37
N THR A 183 18.28 -13.60 -12.65
CA THR A 183 18.28 -13.52 -11.18
C THR A 183 18.58 -14.87 -10.55
N ALA A 184 17.99 -15.96 -11.06
CA ALA A 184 18.27 -17.31 -10.58
C ALA A 184 19.70 -17.79 -10.92
N ARG A 185 20.29 -17.29 -12.00
CA ARG A 185 21.69 -17.56 -12.39
C ARG A 185 22.72 -16.69 -11.65
N GLY A 186 22.29 -15.63 -10.98
CA GLY A 186 23.18 -14.64 -10.37
C GLY A 186 23.79 -13.66 -11.38
N GLU A 187 23.18 -13.50 -12.56
CA GLU A 187 23.64 -12.63 -13.63
C GLU A 187 23.08 -11.20 -13.46
N TRP A 188 23.47 -10.52 -12.39
CA TRP A 188 22.89 -9.22 -11.99
C TRP A 188 23.02 -8.12 -13.04
N ALA A 189 24.13 -8.09 -13.77
CA ALA A 189 24.33 -7.14 -14.86
C ALA A 189 23.31 -7.35 -16.00
N ALA A 190 23.03 -8.62 -16.36
CA ALA A 190 22.04 -8.96 -17.38
C ALA A 190 20.62 -8.56 -16.96
N VAL A 191 20.27 -8.73 -15.67
CA VAL A 191 18.99 -8.24 -15.12
C VAL A 191 18.83 -6.74 -15.36
N LEU A 192 19.86 -5.96 -15.04
CA LEU A 192 19.84 -4.50 -15.17
C LEU A 192 19.85 -4.05 -16.64
N GLU A 193 20.53 -4.77 -17.51
CA GLU A 193 20.51 -4.52 -18.96
C GLU A 193 19.12 -4.76 -19.54
N VAL A 194 18.52 -5.92 -19.24
CA VAL A 194 17.21 -6.33 -19.77
C VAL A 194 16.08 -5.45 -19.25
N LEU A 195 16.08 -5.13 -17.96
CA LEU A 195 15.02 -4.31 -17.36
C LEU A 195 15.29 -2.80 -17.49
N GLY A 196 16.52 -2.38 -17.79
CA GLY A 196 16.93 -0.99 -17.83
C GLY A 196 16.66 -0.22 -16.52
N ARG A 197 16.82 1.10 -16.58
CA ARG A 197 16.36 2.00 -15.51
C ARG A 197 14.83 2.06 -15.48
N ALA A 198 14.25 2.33 -14.31
CA ALA A 198 12.79 2.28 -14.09
C ALA A 198 11.97 3.11 -15.11
N GLU A 199 12.46 4.27 -15.53
CA GLU A 199 11.78 5.15 -16.51
C GLU A 199 12.22 4.91 -17.96
N ALA A 200 13.34 4.22 -18.15
CA ALA A 200 13.93 4.02 -19.47
C ALA A 200 13.17 2.93 -20.25
N MET A 201 12.79 1.84 -19.58
CA MET A 201 12.12 0.70 -20.20
C MET A 201 10.66 0.59 -19.75
N PRO A 202 9.68 0.75 -20.65
CA PRO A 202 8.26 0.57 -20.33
C PRO A 202 7.98 -0.86 -19.91
N ILE A 203 7.21 -1.03 -18.84
CA ILE A 203 6.72 -2.30 -18.33
C ILE A 203 5.23 -2.12 -18.03
N THR A 204 4.42 -3.15 -18.22
CA THR A 204 2.99 -3.08 -17.85
C THR A 204 2.82 -2.81 -16.36
N ASP A 205 1.79 -2.05 -15.98
CA ASP A 205 1.57 -1.64 -14.59
C ASP A 205 1.43 -2.85 -13.66
N ALA A 206 0.79 -3.93 -14.14
CA ALA A 206 0.63 -5.18 -13.41
C ALA A 206 1.95 -5.91 -13.12
N ALA A 207 2.96 -5.75 -13.99
CA ALA A 207 4.28 -6.36 -13.83
C ALA A 207 5.31 -5.44 -13.15
N ALA A 208 5.00 -4.15 -13.00
CA ALA A 208 5.93 -3.16 -12.46
C ALA A 208 6.49 -3.52 -11.07
N PRO A 209 5.70 -4.00 -10.08
CA PRO A 209 6.23 -4.38 -8.77
C PRO A 209 7.29 -5.51 -8.85
N MET A 210 7.05 -6.52 -9.69
CA MET A 210 8.03 -7.61 -9.88
C MET A 210 9.30 -7.08 -10.55
N ALA A 211 9.17 -6.28 -11.61
CA ALA A 211 10.33 -5.72 -12.31
C ALA A 211 11.17 -4.81 -11.39
N GLU A 212 10.54 -4.05 -10.50
CA GLU A 212 11.24 -3.22 -9.52
C GLU A 212 11.97 -4.03 -8.46
N LEU A 213 11.36 -5.10 -7.97
CA LEU A 213 12.00 -5.97 -6.99
C LEU A 213 13.21 -6.71 -7.60
N LEU A 214 13.10 -7.18 -8.85
CA LEU A 214 14.21 -7.79 -9.58
C LEU A 214 15.35 -6.79 -9.83
N ARG A 215 15.03 -5.56 -10.28
CA ARG A 215 16.02 -4.47 -10.45
C ARG A 215 16.71 -4.12 -9.13
N ALA A 216 15.94 -3.94 -8.06
CA ALA A 216 16.48 -3.62 -6.74
C ALA A 216 17.39 -4.74 -6.21
N ASN A 217 16.99 -6.00 -6.41
CA ASN A 217 17.79 -7.15 -6.02
C ASN A 217 19.12 -7.18 -6.79
N ALA A 218 19.08 -6.95 -8.11
CA ALA A 218 20.29 -6.88 -8.93
C ALA A 218 21.21 -5.72 -8.53
N LEU A 219 20.66 -4.53 -8.21
CA LEU A 219 21.43 -3.39 -7.69
C LEU A 219 22.10 -3.73 -6.35
N GLU A 220 21.35 -4.29 -5.39
CA GLU A 220 21.89 -4.69 -4.09
C GLU A 220 22.99 -5.74 -4.21
N ARG A 221 22.76 -6.79 -5.03
CA ARG A 221 23.73 -7.87 -5.25
C ARG A 221 24.97 -7.40 -6.04
N SER A 222 24.85 -6.31 -6.79
CA SER A 222 25.98 -5.64 -7.45
C SER A 222 26.73 -4.67 -6.53
N GLY A 223 26.30 -4.50 -5.27
CA GLY A 223 26.94 -3.64 -4.27
C GLY A 223 26.33 -2.25 -4.12
N ASP A 224 25.31 -1.89 -4.91
CA ASP A 224 24.62 -0.59 -4.83
C ASP A 224 23.30 -0.69 -4.04
N ALA A 225 23.44 -1.00 -2.75
CA ALA A 225 22.30 -1.10 -1.84
C ALA A 225 21.54 0.25 -1.70
N GLY A 226 22.24 1.38 -1.86
CA GLY A 226 21.62 2.71 -1.78
C GLY A 226 20.66 2.97 -2.94
N ALA A 227 21.05 2.65 -4.18
CA ALA A 227 20.16 2.74 -5.33
C ALA A 227 18.99 1.75 -5.23
N ALA A 228 19.23 0.54 -4.74
CA ALA A 228 18.19 -0.45 -4.51
C ALA A 228 17.13 0.04 -3.50
N GLU A 229 17.56 0.60 -2.36
CA GLU A 229 16.67 1.19 -1.36
C GLU A 229 15.87 2.36 -1.94
N ALA A 230 16.54 3.26 -2.67
CA ALA A 230 15.90 4.42 -3.29
C ALA A 230 14.82 4.00 -4.29
N LEU A 231 15.10 2.98 -5.11
CA LEU A 231 14.16 2.42 -6.08
C LEU A 231 12.91 1.83 -5.39
N LEU A 232 13.11 0.97 -4.38
CA LEU A 232 11.99 0.36 -3.64
C LEU A 232 11.17 1.40 -2.88
N ARG A 233 11.80 2.40 -2.29
CA ARG A 233 11.10 3.49 -1.60
C ARG A 233 10.27 4.34 -2.56
N ALA A 234 10.80 4.62 -3.76
CA ALA A 234 10.05 5.30 -4.81
C ALA A 234 8.83 4.47 -5.25
N ALA A 235 9.00 3.15 -5.40
CA ALA A 235 7.92 2.22 -5.72
C ALA A 235 6.81 2.21 -4.67
N MET A 236 7.16 2.04 -3.38
CA MET A 236 6.21 2.10 -2.27
C MET A 236 5.49 3.46 -2.21
N GLY A 237 6.17 4.54 -2.59
CA GLY A 237 5.63 5.90 -2.69
C GLY A 237 4.50 6.07 -3.71
N ARG A 238 4.31 5.13 -4.65
CA ARG A 238 3.22 5.19 -5.64
C ARG A 238 1.87 4.73 -5.11
N GLY A 239 1.82 4.06 -3.96
CA GLY A 239 0.57 3.73 -3.29
C GLY A 239 0.62 2.40 -2.51
N ALA A 240 -0.36 2.23 -1.61
CA ALA A 240 -0.47 1.05 -0.75
C ALA A 240 -0.56 -0.26 -1.55
N MET A 241 -1.29 -0.28 -2.67
CA MET A 241 -1.40 -1.48 -3.52
C MET A 241 -0.04 -1.94 -4.10
N VAL A 242 0.83 -1.00 -4.50
CA VAL A 242 2.17 -1.33 -5.00
C VAL A 242 3.03 -1.92 -3.88
N ARG A 243 2.99 -1.31 -2.69
CA ARG A 243 3.69 -1.84 -1.50
C ARG A 243 3.22 -3.27 -1.16
N ALA A 244 1.90 -3.48 -1.07
CA ALA A 244 1.34 -4.80 -0.79
C ALA A 244 1.74 -5.83 -1.86
N SER A 245 1.77 -5.42 -3.13
CA SER A 245 2.23 -6.29 -4.22
C SER A 245 3.70 -6.68 -4.06
N LEU A 246 4.58 -5.74 -3.70
CA LEU A 246 5.99 -6.02 -3.45
C LEU A 246 6.17 -7.03 -2.30
N GLU A 247 5.40 -6.89 -1.22
CA GLU A 247 5.43 -7.82 -0.08
C GLU A 247 4.96 -9.23 -0.46
N VAL A 248 3.83 -9.34 -1.15
CA VAL A 248 3.30 -10.62 -1.64
C VAL A 248 4.29 -11.32 -2.56
N ILE A 249 4.93 -10.57 -3.47
CA ILE A 249 5.95 -11.10 -4.36
C ILE A 249 7.15 -11.59 -3.54
N ARG A 250 7.65 -10.80 -2.60
CA ARG A 250 8.80 -11.18 -1.77
C ARG A 250 8.52 -12.44 -0.94
N GLU A 251 7.34 -12.55 -0.33
CA GLU A 251 6.97 -13.75 0.44
C GLU A 251 6.87 -14.99 -0.45
N ARG A 252 6.28 -14.84 -1.66
CA ARG A 252 6.25 -15.91 -2.67
C ARG A 252 7.65 -16.37 -3.10
N HIS A 253 8.66 -15.52 -2.96
CA HIS A 253 10.05 -15.78 -3.34
C HIS A 253 11.01 -15.81 -2.13
N ARG A 254 10.50 -16.16 -0.94
CA ARG A 254 11.28 -16.15 0.30
C ARG A 254 12.56 -16.99 0.22
N GLU A 255 12.54 -18.12 -0.48
CA GLU A 255 13.71 -19.00 -0.68
C GLU A 255 14.86 -18.34 -1.45
N GLN A 256 14.55 -17.35 -2.30
CA GLN A 256 15.52 -16.67 -3.15
C GLN A 256 16.15 -15.45 -2.46
N ASP A 257 15.70 -15.12 -1.24
CA ASP A 257 16.21 -14.03 -0.41
C ASP A 257 16.44 -12.74 -1.20
N TRP A 258 15.37 -12.23 -1.82
CA TRP A 258 15.42 -11.01 -2.63
C TRP A 258 15.46 -9.76 -1.75
N CYS A 259 16.42 -8.88 -2.03
CA CYS A 259 16.62 -7.60 -1.33
C CYS A 259 16.67 -7.72 0.21
N PRO A 260 17.51 -8.60 0.80
CA PRO A 260 17.53 -8.83 2.24
C PRO A 260 17.82 -7.56 3.05
N ARG A 261 18.60 -6.63 2.49
CA ARG A 261 18.95 -5.37 3.16
C ARG A 261 18.12 -4.20 2.69
N SER A 262 17.96 -4.02 1.38
CA SER A 262 17.37 -2.80 0.82
C SER A 262 15.87 -2.75 1.01
N TYR A 263 15.17 -3.88 1.02
CA TYR A 263 13.72 -3.89 1.22
C TYR A 263 13.32 -3.48 2.65
N PRO A 264 13.87 -4.08 3.73
CA PRO A 264 13.58 -3.60 5.09
C PRO A 264 13.97 -2.14 5.32
N ALA A 265 15.09 -1.68 4.74
CA ALA A 265 15.51 -0.28 4.84
C ALA A 265 14.51 0.66 4.13
N ALA A 266 14.10 0.33 2.90
CA ALA A 266 13.12 1.10 2.15
C ALA A 266 11.76 1.14 2.86
N GLU A 267 11.32 -0.01 3.40
CA GLU A 267 10.07 -0.11 4.16
C GLU A 267 10.13 0.74 5.45
N ALA A 268 11.23 0.69 6.19
CA ALA A 268 11.42 1.49 7.39
C ALA A 268 11.42 3.00 7.06
N ALA A 269 12.11 3.40 5.99
CA ALA A 269 12.14 4.78 5.52
C ALA A 269 10.76 5.27 5.04
N TYR A 270 10.02 4.44 4.30
CA TYR A 270 8.65 4.71 3.87
C TYR A 270 7.71 4.84 5.07
N THR A 271 7.75 3.88 5.99
CA THR A 271 6.93 3.88 7.21
C THR A 271 7.23 5.10 8.08
N ALA A 272 8.49 5.49 8.22
CA ALA A 272 8.88 6.69 8.95
C ALA A 272 8.35 7.98 8.29
N LYS A 273 8.43 8.07 6.95
CA LYS A 273 7.86 9.20 6.21
C LYS A 273 6.33 9.26 6.36
N ALA A 274 5.64 8.13 6.23
CA ALA A 274 4.19 8.03 6.39
C ALA A 274 3.76 8.37 7.83
N ALA A 275 4.48 7.87 8.83
CA ALA A 275 4.24 8.18 10.24
C ALA A 275 4.41 9.68 10.52
N LYS A 276 5.46 10.30 9.99
CA LYS A 276 5.68 11.75 10.09
C LYS A 276 4.59 12.55 9.40
N ALA A 277 4.11 12.12 8.23
CA ALA A 277 3.03 12.79 7.50
C ALA A 277 1.69 12.71 8.26
N ALA A 278 1.35 11.53 8.79
CA ALA A 278 0.16 11.34 9.61
C ALA A 278 0.26 12.10 10.95
N GLY A 279 1.45 12.14 11.55
CA GLY A 279 1.75 12.94 12.74
C GLY A 279 1.69 14.44 12.47
N ALA A 280 2.04 14.91 11.28
CA ALA A 280 1.92 16.31 10.89
C ALA A 280 0.45 16.74 10.71
N GLY A 281 -0.41 15.87 10.15
CA GLY A 281 -1.84 16.16 9.99
C GLY A 281 -2.59 16.22 11.34
N THR A 282 -2.40 15.22 12.18
CA THR A 282 -3.04 15.15 13.51
C THR A 282 -2.39 16.09 14.53
N GLY A 283 -1.06 16.21 14.48
CA GLY A 283 -0.28 17.15 15.27
C GLY A 283 -0.47 18.59 14.83
N GLY A 284 -0.91 18.86 13.60
CA GLY A 284 -1.30 20.18 13.14
C GLY A 284 -2.51 20.69 13.93
N ILE A 285 -3.61 19.91 13.95
CA ILE A 285 -4.82 20.27 14.69
C ILE A 285 -4.55 20.31 16.20
N GLY A 286 -3.93 19.26 16.76
CA GLY A 286 -3.58 19.23 18.18
C GLY A 286 -2.59 20.32 18.57
N GLY A 287 -1.68 20.69 17.67
CA GLY A 287 -0.72 21.77 17.84
C GLY A 287 -1.39 23.14 17.85
N VAL A 288 -2.34 23.39 16.94
CA VAL A 288 -3.15 24.61 16.93
C VAL A 288 -3.93 24.72 18.23
N PHE A 289 -4.64 23.67 18.68
CA PHE A 289 -5.35 23.71 19.96
C PHE A 289 -4.44 23.95 21.16
N TYR A 290 -3.28 23.30 21.19
CA TYR A 290 -2.30 23.48 22.26
C TYR A 290 -1.79 24.92 22.34
N TRP A 291 -1.36 25.51 21.22
CA TRP A 291 -0.82 26.87 21.18
C TRP A 291 -1.90 27.93 21.40
N THR A 292 -3.09 27.77 20.79
CA THR A 292 -4.23 28.66 21.01
C THR A 292 -4.67 28.62 22.47
N GLY A 293 -4.81 27.43 23.07
CA GLY A 293 -5.16 27.30 24.49
C GLY A 293 -4.10 27.92 25.41
N MET A 294 -2.82 27.73 25.11
CA MET A 294 -1.73 28.35 25.87
C MET A 294 -1.74 29.88 25.74
N ALA A 295 -1.95 30.42 24.53
CA ALA A 295 -2.06 31.85 24.29
C ALA A 295 -3.25 32.48 25.02
N MET A 296 -4.43 31.83 24.98
CA MET A 296 -5.63 32.29 25.70
C MET A 296 -5.41 32.33 27.21
N ASN A 297 -4.78 31.28 27.78
CA ASN A 297 -4.42 31.27 29.20
C ASN A 297 -3.40 32.37 29.54
N ALA A 298 -2.38 32.59 28.70
CA ALA A 298 -1.41 33.65 28.90
C ALA A 298 -2.07 35.04 28.88
N VAL A 299 -2.95 35.31 27.90
CA VAL A 299 -3.74 36.55 27.84
C VAL A 299 -4.63 36.70 29.08
N SER A 300 -5.27 35.63 29.54
CA SER A 300 -6.11 35.65 30.74
C SER A 300 -5.30 35.99 32.00
N VAL A 301 -4.11 35.41 32.16
CA VAL A 301 -3.20 35.69 33.28
C VAL A 301 -2.67 37.12 33.22
N LEU A 302 -2.25 37.59 32.05
CA LEU A 302 -1.80 38.98 31.85
C LEU A 302 -2.93 39.97 32.14
N THR A 303 -4.16 39.65 31.75
CA THR A 303 -5.35 40.46 32.04
C THR A 303 -5.61 40.49 33.55
N LEU A 304 -5.55 39.35 34.24
CA LEU A 304 -5.71 39.28 35.70
C LEU A 304 -4.64 40.09 36.43
N LEU A 305 -3.37 39.99 36.02
CA LEU A 305 -2.27 40.78 36.56
C LEU A 305 -2.48 42.28 36.34
N GLY A 306 -2.91 42.68 35.14
CA GLY A 306 -3.26 44.06 34.82
C GLY A 306 -4.38 44.62 35.70
N LEU A 307 -5.40 43.80 35.98
CA LEU A 307 -6.50 44.16 36.89
C LEU A 307 -6.00 44.32 38.34
N VAL A 308 -5.12 43.45 38.82
CA VAL A 308 -4.51 43.56 40.15
C VAL A 308 -3.68 44.85 40.28
N VAL A 309 -2.85 45.16 39.29
CA VAL A 309 -2.04 46.40 39.28
C VAL A 309 -2.94 47.64 39.20
N THR A 310 -3.93 47.64 38.31
CA THR A 310 -4.86 48.77 38.16
C THR A 310 -5.68 48.99 39.44
N GLY A 311 -6.14 47.91 40.07
CA GLY A 311 -6.83 47.95 41.36
C GLY A 311 -5.94 48.50 42.48
N ALA A 312 -4.68 48.06 42.56
CA ALA A 312 -3.71 48.57 43.54
C ALA A 312 -3.41 50.06 43.35
N VAL A 313 -3.22 50.51 42.10
CA VAL A 313 -3.02 51.93 41.78
C VAL A 313 -4.26 52.76 42.13
N ALA A 314 -5.45 52.29 41.77
CA ALA A 314 -6.70 52.96 42.12
C ALA A 314 -6.89 53.08 43.64
N LEU A 315 -6.53 52.04 44.40
CA LEU A 315 -6.55 52.06 45.86
C LEU A 315 -5.58 53.10 46.43
N VAL A 316 -4.34 53.15 45.93
CA VAL A 316 -3.34 54.15 46.34
C VAL A 316 -3.83 55.57 46.01
N VAL A 317 -4.34 55.80 44.80
CA VAL A 317 -4.88 57.11 44.38
C VAL A 317 -6.12 57.51 45.17
N ALA A 318 -6.95 56.55 45.63
CA ALA A 318 -8.10 56.84 46.48
C ALA A 318 -7.69 57.19 47.92
N VAL A 319 -6.64 56.56 48.45
CA VAL A 319 -6.21 56.72 49.85
C VAL A 319 -5.33 57.95 50.06
N VAL A 320 -4.45 58.30 49.09
CA VAL A 320 -3.49 59.42 49.23
C VAL A 320 -4.16 60.79 49.42
N PRO A 321 -5.23 61.18 48.69
CA PRO A 321 -5.91 62.47 48.86
C PRO A 321 -6.72 62.58 50.16
N VAL A 322 -7.13 61.44 50.76
CA VAL A 322 -7.85 61.43 52.06
C VAL A 322 -6.92 61.90 53.19
N VAL A 323 -5.60 61.77 53.02
CA VAL A 323 -4.59 62.22 53.98
C VAL A 323 -4.19 63.68 53.75
N VAL A 324 -4.43 64.24 52.54
CA VAL A 324 -4.03 65.60 52.17
C VAL A 324 -5.26 66.49 51.94
N HIS A 325 -5.75 67.08 53.04
CA HIS A 325 -6.72 68.17 53.19
C HIS A 325 -7.72 68.54 52.05
N VAL A 326 -8.99 68.54 52.47
CA VAL A 326 -10.25 68.91 51.80
C VAL A 326 -10.22 70.28 51.10
N ASN A 327 -10.33 70.32 49.76
CA ASN A 327 -11.16 71.34 49.08
C ASN A 327 -11.51 71.00 47.60
N ARG A 328 -12.80 70.82 47.34
CA ARG A 328 -13.56 70.99 46.08
C ARG A 328 -13.23 70.26 44.75
N SER A 329 -12.17 69.48 44.59
CA SER A 329 -11.95 68.69 43.35
C SER A 329 -12.44 67.23 43.39
N VAL A 330 -13.11 66.82 44.47
CA VAL A 330 -13.56 65.43 44.76
C VAL A 330 -14.46 64.83 43.67
N ALA A 331 -15.28 65.65 42.99
CA ALA A 331 -16.21 65.16 41.97
C ALA A 331 -15.50 64.63 40.70
N SER A 332 -14.37 65.24 40.30
CA SER A 332 -13.62 64.81 39.12
C SER A 332 -12.84 63.51 39.34
N THR A 333 -12.30 63.32 40.55
CA THR A 333 -11.58 62.10 40.95
C THR A 333 -12.53 60.91 41.11
N LEU A 334 -13.74 61.12 41.64
CA LEU A 334 -14.76 60.08 41.77
C LEU A 334 -15.24 59.53 40.42
N GLY A 335 -15.40 60.40 39.40
CA GLY A 335 -15.80 59.98 38.05
C GLY A 335 -14.76 59.08 37.35
N ALA A 336 -13.47 59.39 37.51
CA ALA A 336 -12.39 58.57 36.96
C ALA A 336 -12.31 57.19 37.64
N VAL A 337 -12.50 57.13 38.96
CA VAL A 337 -12.54 55.86 39.72
C VAL A 337 -13.73 54.99 39.29
N ALA A 338 -14.91 55.60 39.06
CA ALA A 338 -16.11 54.89 38.61
C ALA A 338 -15.96 54.28 37.19
N GLY A 339 -15.28 54.97 36.27
CA GLY A 339 -14.98 54.44 34.94
C GLY A 339 -14.03 53.24 34.98
N VAL A 340 -12.99 53.31 35.81
CA VAL A 340 -12.03 52.21 35.98
C VAL A 340 -12.70 51.01 36.66
N THR A 341 -13.51 51.19 37.70
CA THR A 341 -14.22 50.08 38.35
C THR A 341 -15.23 49.39 37.42
N GLY A 342 -15.91 50.14 36.56
CA GLY A 342 -16.81 49.57 35.55
C GLY A 342 -16.09 48.64 34.55
N THR A 343 -14.95 49.07 34.01
CA THR A 343 -14.15 48.23 33.09
C THR A 343 -13.55 47.01 33.78
N VAL A 344 -13.02 47.17 34.99
CA VAL A 344 -12.49 46.07 35.81
C VAL A 344 -13.58 45.03 36.09
N ALA A 345 -14.77 45.47 36.51
CA ALA A 345 -15.90 44.60 36.79
C ALA A 345 -16.36 43.84 35.54
N PHE A 346 -16.43 44.51 34.38
CA PHE A 346 -16.80 43.86 33.12
C PHE A 346 -15.79 42.81 32.68
N THR A 347 -14.48 43.11 32.73
CA THR A 347 -13.43 42.14 32.36
C THR A 347 -13.41 40.92 33.28
N LEU A 348 -13.57 41.14 34.60
CA LEU A 348 -13.68 40.05 35.59
C LEU A 348 -14.96 39.22 35.42
N ALA A 349 -16.09 39.86 35.09
CA ALA A 349 -17.38 39.18 35.00
C ALA A 349 -17.61 38.46 33.66
N MET A 350 -17.04 38.94 32.56
CA MET A 350 -17.35 38.43 31.22
C MET A 350 -16.16 37.75 30.52
N VAL A 351 -14.97 38.36 30.57
CA VAL A 351 -13.82 37.88 29.79
C VAL A 351 -13.12 36.73 30.49
N LEU A 352 -12.79 36.88 31.77
CA LEU A 352 -12.09 35.86 32.55
C LEU A 352 -12.85 34.52 32.66
N PRO A 353 -14.18 34.51 32.92
CA PRO A 353 -14.93 33.25 33.06
C PRO A 353 -15.10 32.49 31.73
N THR A 354 -14.93 33.14 30.59
CA THR A 354 -15.06 32.51 29.27
C THR A 354 -13.71 32.10 28.69
N THR A 355 -12.73 32.99 28.73
CA THR A 355 -11.41 32.78 28.08
C THR A 355 -10.53 31.79 28.82
N LEU A 356 -10.53 31.79 30.15
CA LEU A 356 -9.66 30.92 30.95
C LEU A 356 -10.11 29.45 30.89
N PRO A 357 -11.41 29.10 31.10
CA PRO A 357 -11.85 27.71 30.97
C PRO A 357 -11.71 27.17 29.55
N MET A 358 -12.05 27.97 28.53
CA MET A 358 -11.83 27.55 27.13
C MET A 358 -10.36 27.35 26.81
N GLY A 359 -9.49 28.27 27.25
CA GLY A 359 -8.05 28.15 27.08
C GLY A 359 -7.50 26.87 27.72
N LEU A 360 -7.95 26.55 28.94
CA LEU A 360 -7.57 25.33 29.65
C LEU A 360 -8.06 24.07 28.94
N ILE A 361 -9.31 24.04 28.48
CA ILE A 361 -9.89 22.92 27.72
C ILE A 361 -9.10 22.68 26.44
N PHE A 362 -8.84 23.72 25.63
CA PHE A 362 -8.06 23.57 24.40
C PHE A 362 -6.63 23.12 24.65
N TRP A 363 -6.00 23.63 25.71
CA TRP A 363 -4.66 23.20 26.10
C TRP A 363 -4.60 21.72 26.50
N LEU A 364 -5.57 21.25 27.32
CA LEU A 364 -5.65 19.86 27.75
C LEU A 364 -5.96 18.92 26.59
N LEU A 365 -6.95 19.26 25.74
CA LEU A 365 -7.29 18.50 24.54
C LEU A 365 -6.11 18.46 23.56
N GLY A 366 -5.48 19.61 23.29
CA GLY A 366 -4.30 19.70 22.43
C GLY A 366 -3.13 18.87 22.94
N ARG A 367 -2.88 18.87 24.26
CA ARG A 367 -1.87 18.01 24.90
C ARG A 367 -2.20 16.53 24.75
N GLY A 368 -3.46 16.13 24.97
CA GLY A 368 -3.94 14.76 24.80
C GLY A 368 -3.76 14.26 23.37
N LEU A 369 -4.24 15.02 22.38
CA LEU A 369 -4.11 14.70 20.96
C LEU A 369 -2.64 14.60 20.53
N ARG A 370 -1.78 15.53 20.98
CA ARG A 370 -0.35 15.51 20.65
C ARG A 370 0.37 14.30 21.26
N ASN A 371 0.01 13.91 22.48
CA ASN A 371 0.57 12.71 23.11
C ASN A 371 0.07 11.43 22.43
N SER A 372 -1.19 11.36 22.03
CA SER A 372 -1.73 10.25 21.24
C SER A 372 -1.08 10.14 19.86
N ALA A 373 -0.86 11.27 19.17
CA ALA A 373 -0.14 11.29 17.89
C ALA A 373 1.31 10.79 18.03
N LYS A 374 2.04 11.26 19.06
CA LYS A 374 3.40 10.77 19.36
C LYS A 374 3.44 9.28 19.72
N ARG A 375 2.43 8.78 20.44
CA ARG A 375 2.30 7.35 20.76
C ARG A 375 2.06 6.53 19.49
N ALA A 376 1.13 6.94 18.64
CA ALA A 376 0.89 6.29 17.36
C ALA A 376 2.11 6.32 16.44
N GLU A 377 2.84 7.44 16.36
CA GLU A 377 4.09 7.55 15.60
C GLU A 377 5.16 6.60 16.14
N ARG A 378 5.33 6.53 17.48
CA ARG A 378 6.26 5.59 18.12
C ARG A 378 5.90 4.13 17.83
N LEU A 379 4.61 3.77 17.89
CA LEU A 379 4.13 2.42 17.59
C LEU A 379 4.38 2.04 16.12
N ARG A 380 4.23 2.97 15.18
CA ARG A 380 4.55 2.72 13.75
C ARG A 380 6.03 2.44 13.53
N LEU A 381 6.89 3.18 14.22
CA LEU A 381 8.35 3.11 14.05
C LEU A 381 8.99 1.94 14.80
N HIS A 382 8.52 1.67 16.02
CA HIS A 382 9.19 0.77 16.97
C HIS A 382 8.29 -0.36 17.49
N GLY A 383 7.02 -0.40 17.07
CA GLY A 383 6.09 -1.43 17.48
C GLY A 383 6.44 -2.80 16.87
N ARG A 384 6.30 -3.84 17.68
CA ARG A 384 6.39 -5.24 17.24
C ARG A 384 5.21 -5.54 16.34
N ARG A 385 5.47 -6.13 15.17
CA ARG A 385 4.42 -6.61 14.25
C ARG A 385 3.72 -7.83 14.86
N GLY A 386 2.40 -7.85 14.77
CA GLY A 386 1.56 -8.96 15.15
C GLY A 386 0.28 -8.97 14.34
N THR A 387 -0.57 -9.94 14.64
CA THR A 387 -1.94 -10.00 14.16
C THR A 387 -2.89 -9.86 15.34
N ALA A 388 -4.10 -9.37 15.10
CA ALA A 388 -5.11 -9.36 16.13
C ALA A 388 -6.48 -9.74 15.58
N GLN A 389 -7.22 -10.58 16.32
CA GLN A 389 -8.61 -10.87 16.03
C GLN A 389 -9.51 -9.82 16.67
N VAL A 390 -10.40 -9.22 15.90
CA VAL A 390 -11.37 -8.24 16.40
C VAL A 390 -12.49 -8.96 17.15
N LEU A 391 -12.54 -8.78 18.47
CA LEU A 391 -13.54 -9.39 19.36
C LEU A 391 -14.85 -8.60 19.38
N GLY A 392 -14.75 -7.28 19.35
CA GLY A 392 -15.88 -6.38 19.42
C GLY A 392 -15.43 -4.92 19.37
N TRP A 393 -16.40 -4.01 19.47
CA TRP A 393 -16.13 -2.58 19.51
C TRP A 393 -17.24 -1.85 20.25
N SER A 394 -16.91 -0.68 20.78
CA SER A 394 -17.84 0.27 21.38
C SER A 394 -17.60 1.67 20.82
N SER A 395 -18.65 2.49 20.76
CA SER A 395 -18.49 3.91 20.42
C SER A 395 -17.88 4.65 21.60
N THR A 396 -16.90 5.50 21.33
CA THR A 396 -16.33 6.40 22.35
C THR A 396 -17.19 7.65 22.58
N GLY A 397 -18.21 7.87 21.74
CA GLY A 397 -19.03 9.09 21.72
C GLY A 397 -18.39 10.27 20.99
N VAL A 398 -17.16 10.12 20.46
CA VAL A 398 -16.47 11.16 19.68
C VAL A 398 -16.67 10.89 18.19
N THR A 399 -16.97 11.93 17.41
CA THR A 399 -17.00 11.89 15.95
C THR A 399 -16.07 12.96 15.37
N ILE A 400 -15.39 12.66 14.26
CA ILE A 400 -14.55 13.61 13.53
C ILE A 400 -14.96 13.54 12.06
N ASN A 401 -15.49 14.65 11.52
CA ASN A 401 -16.02 14.72 10.15
C ASN A 401 -17.03 13.60 9.85
N ASP A 402 -18.01 13.40 10.75
CA ASP A 402 -19.04 12.35 10.66
C ASP A 402 -18.53 10.91 10.69
N VAL A 403 -17.23 10.71 10.94
CA VAL A 403 -16.64 9.40 11.18
C VAL A 403 -16.56 9.15 12.70
N PRO A 404 -17.24 8.13 13.25
CA PRO A 404 -17.18 7.85 14.68
C PRO A 404 -15.82 7.27 15.07
N GLN A 405 -15.35 7.67 16.25
CA GLN A 405 -14.22 7.08 16.91
C GLN A 405 -14.68 5.87 17.73
N MET A 406 -14.14 4.71 17.38
CA MET A 406 -14.51 3.42 17.93
C MET A 406 -13.37 2.88 18.80
N SER A 407 -13.75 2.26 19.91
CA SER A 407 -12.85 1.51 20.78
C SER A 407 -12.98 0.03 20.46
N ILE A 408 -11.94 -0.55 19.87
CA ILE A 408 -11.96 -1.90 19.31
C ILE A 408 -11.25 -2.84 20.28
N GLN A 409 -11.95 -3.88 20.71
CA GLN A 409 -11.42 -4.97 21.52
C GLN A 409 -10.74 -5.98 20.62
N LEU A 410 -9.47 -6.24 20.89
CA LEU A 410 -8.58 -7.04 20.06
C LEU A 410 -8.02 -8.19 20.87
N ARG A 411 -7.98 -9.40 20.31
CA ARG A 411 -7.12 -10.49 20.79
C ARG A 411 -5.84 -10.47 19.96
N VAL A 412 -4.77 -9.96 20.56
CA VAL A 412 -3.47 -9.80 19.91
C VAL A 412 -2.68 -11.10 19.98
N GLU A 413 -2.12 -11.50 18.85
CA GLU A 413 -1.24 -12.65 18.68
C GLU A 413 0.12 -12.16 18.17
N LEU A 414 1.17 -12.47 18.93
CA LEU A 414 2.56 -12.18 18.57
C LEU A 414 3.31 -13.52 18.44
N PRO A 415 4.30 -13.64 17.53
CA PRO A 415 5.04 -14.88 17.34
C PRO A 415 5.70 -15.44 18.61
N ASP A 416 6.13 -14.55 19.52
CA ASP A 416 6.90 -14.91 20.73
C ASP A 416 6.17 -14.57 22.04
N ALA A 417 4.84 -14.44 22.03
CA ALA A 417 4.08 -14.17 23.24
C ALA A 417 2.71 -14.87 23.24
N GLU A 418 2.23 -15.22 24.43
CA GLU A 418 0.87 -15.74 24.59
C GLU A 418 -0.17 -14.72 24.12
N PRO A 419 -1.24 -15.16 23.43
CA PRO A 419 -2.32 -14.27 23.02
C PRO A 419 -2.93 -13.53 24.20
N TYR A 420 -3.21 -12.24 24.03
CA TYR A 420 -3.78 -11.41 25.09
C TYR A 420 -4.79 -10.39 24.53
N GLU A 421 -5.68 -9.89 25.38
CA GLU A 421 -6.70 -8.92 24.99
C GLU A 421 -6.19 -7.48 25.20
N ALA A 422 -6.47 -6.62 24.23
CA ALA A 422 -6.09 -5.21 24.24
C ALA A 422 -7.20 -4.36 23.60
N GLU A 423 -7.09 -3.05 23.76
CA GLU A 423 -8.02 -2.09 23.18
C GLU A 423 -7.27 -1.09 22.30
N ALA A 424 -7.82 -0.81 21.11
CA ALA A 424 -7.29 0.19 20.20
C ALA A 424 -8.39 1.14 19.76
N THR A 425 -8.08 2.44 19.73
CA THR A 425 -9.03 3.46 19.33
C THR A 425 -8.74 3.94 17.90
N MET A 426 -9.73 3.91 17.01
CA MET A 426 -9.59 4.40 15.63
C MET A 426 -10.87 5.05 15.11
N LEU A 427 -10.73 5.95 14.13
CA LEU A 427 -11.85 6.46 13.36
C LEU A 427 -12.24 5.42 12.31
N LEU A 428 -13.49 4.97 12.33
CA LEU A 428 -13.96 3.96 11.38
C LEU A 428 -15.34 4.34 10.83
N PRO A 429 -15.53 4.41 9.50
CA PRO A 429 -16.84 4.61 8.91
C PRO A 429 -17.82 3.51 9.30
N SER A 430 -19.08 3.87 9.57
CA SER A 430 -20.09 2.90 10.03
C SER A 430 -20.34 1.72 9.08
N HIS A 431 -20.08 1.90 7.78
CA HIS A 431 -20.24 0.85 6.78
C HIS A 431 -19.11 -0.20 6.81
N GLU A 432 -17.94 0.14 7.35
CA GLU A 432 -16.81 -0.78 7.50
C GLU A 432 -16.92 -1.65 8.77
N LEU A 433 -17.69 -1.21 9.78
CA LEU A 433 -17.85 -1.92 11.05
C LEU A 433 -18.34 -3.36 10.86
N ALA A 434 -19.28 -3.59 9.95
CA ALA A 434 -19.84 -4.93 9.72
C ALA A 434 -18.78 -5.93 9.24
N ALA A 435 -17.79 -5.46 8.47
CA ALA A 435 -16.71 -6.30 7.93
C ALA A 435 -15.63 -6.64 8.98
N LEU A 436 -15.51 -5.84 10.05
CA LEU A 436 -14.45 -6.03 11.04
C LEU A 436 -14.73 -7.15 12.05
N ARG A 437 -15.97 -7.60 12.25
CA ARG A 437 -16.26 -8.57 13.32
C ARG A 437 -15.58 -9.91 13.04
N GLY A 438 -14.72 -10.35 13.94
CA GLY A 438 -13.95 -11.59 13.79
C GLY A 438 -12.84 -11.51 12.74
N ALA A 439 -12.65 -10.36 12.08
CA ALA A 439 -11.57 -10.16 11.14
C ALA A 439 -10.22 -10.21 11.87
N THR A 440 -9.21 -10.76 11.20
CA THR A 440 -7.82 -10.69 11.65
C THR A 440 -7.16 -9.49 10.99
N VAL A 441 -6.68 -8.55 11.80
CA VAL A 441 -6.06 -7.29 11.34
C VAL A 441 -4.57 -7.25 11.72
N PRO A 442 -3.70 -6.65 10.88
CA PRO A 442 -2.33 -6.40 11.26
C PRO A 442 -2.25 -5.32 12.34
N VAL A 443 -1.41 -5.54 13.35
CA VAL A 443 -1.23 -4.62 14.47
C VAL A 443 0.23 -4.37 14.81
N ARG A 444 0.49 -3.20 15.39
CA ARG A 444 1.74 -2.82 16.03
C ARG A 444 1.55 -2.71 17.54
N VAL A 445 2.35 -3.45 18.29
CA VAL A 445 2.31 -3.47 19.75
C VAL A 445 3.55 -2.76 20.31
N SER A 446 3.38 -1.93 21.33
CA SER A 446 4.52 -1.32 22.03
C SER A 446 5.36 -2.41 22.72
N PRO A 447 6.69 -2.43 22.54
CA PRO A 447 7.55 -3.37 23.28
C PRO A 447 7.51 -3.12 24.79
N ASP A 448 7.22 -1.88 25.22
CA ASP A 448 7.24 -1.47 26.63
C ASP A 448 5.86 -1.59 27.32
N ASP A 449 4.77 -1.67 26.56
CA ASP A 449 3.40 -1.63 27.09
C ASP A 449 2.43 -2.41 26.21
N ARG A 450 2.02 -3.60 26.67
CA ARG A 450 1.13 -4.50 25.92
C ARG A 450 -0.24 -3.90 25.61
N ASN A 451 -0.70 -2.92 26.38
CA ASN A 451 -1.99 -2.26 26.18
C ASN A 451 -1.93 -1.19 25.08
N GLN A 452 -0.74 -0.82 24.60
CA GLN A 452 -0.58 0.13 23.50
C GLN A 452 -0.51 -0.62 22.18
N VAL A 453 -1.68 -0.73 21.53
CA VAL A 453 -1.86 -1.39 20.25
C VAL A 453 -2.34 -0.39 19.20
N LEU A 454 -1.73 -0.45 18.02
CA LEU A 454 -2.14 0.33 16.85
C LEU A 454 -2.53 -0.63 15.74
N ILE A 455 -3.75 -0.49 15.22
CA ILE A 455 -4.20 -1.20 14.03
C ILE A 455 -3.54 -0.55 12.80
N GLU A 456 -2.88 -1.36 11.97
CA GLU A 456 -2.32 -0.89 10.70
C GLU A 456 -3.45 -0.81 9.66
N THR A 457 -3.90 0.41 9.37
CA THR A 457 -4.78 0.72 8.25
C THR A 457 -3.91 1.05 7.03
N ASP A 458 -3.97 0.21 5.99
CA ASP A 458 -3.25 0.41 4.73
C ASP A 458 -3.78 1.54 3.85
#